data_AF-B4NRB2-F1
#
_entry.id   AF-B4NRB2-F1
#
_cell.length_a   1.000
_cell.length_b   1.000
_cell.length_c   1.000
_cell.angle_alpha   90.00
_cell.angle_beta   90.00
_cell.angle_gamma   90.00
#
_symmetry.space_group_name_H-M   'P 1'
#
loop_
_entity.id
_entity.type
_entity.pdbx_description
1 polymer ?
#
loop_
_entity_poly.entity_id
_entity_poly.type
_entity_poly.pdbx_seq_one_letter_code
_entity_poly.pdbx_strand_id
1 'polypeptide(L)'
;MVRCPFDITHVVRIAEMEAHVPMCPSRKMEELGVDQLPRAPDPSKKETSDTPWDDEPDVPTYNPALYCAVNPVVRTLYGATASERRQFREQERARFRAFREASESARSLENTNSHAAATNED
;
A
#
# COMPACT_ATOMS: atom_id res chain seq x y z
N MET A 1 -26.40 2.94 -30.90
CA MET A 1 -25.15 2.16 -30.83
C MET A 1 -25.18 1.37 -29.52
N VAL A 2 -24.53 0.22 -29.45
CA VAL A 2 -24.55 -0.72 -28.32
C VAL A 2 -23.12 -1.18 -28.02
N ARG A 3 -22.85 -1.52 -26.75
CA ARG A 3 -21.55 -2.00 -26.28
C ARG A 3 -21.35 -3.46 -26.66
N CYS A 4 -20.13 -3.85 -27.03
CA CYS A 4 -19.78 -5.25 -27.30
C CYS A 4 -19.86 -6.09 -26.02
N PRO A 5 -20.35 -7.34 -26.08
CA PRO A 5 -20.39 -8.23 -24.91
C PRO A 5 -19.00 -8.67 -24.42
N PHE A 6 -17.99 -8.67 -25.29
CA PHE A 6 -16.61 -9.10 -24.96
C PHE A 6 -15.71 -7.95 -24.48
N ASP A 7 -16.08 -6.70 -24.77
CA ASP A 7 -15.29 -5.52 -24.41
C ASP A 7 -16.18 -4.28 -24.29
N ILE A 8 -16.25 -3.73 -23.08
CA ILE A 8 -17.05 -2.55 -22.77
C ILE A 8 -16.53 -1.27 -23.44
N THR A 9 -15.31 -1.26 -23.97
CA THR A 9 -14.77 -0.11 -24.71
C THR A 9 -15.26 -0.06 -26.15
N HIS A 10 -15.67 -1.20 -26.72
CA HIS A 10 -16.19 -1.27 -28.09
C HIS A 10 -17.64 -0.81 -28.18
N VAL A 11 -17.88 0.27 -28.93
CA VAL A 11 -19.23 0.77 -29.26
C VAL A 11 -19.51 0.49 -30.73
N VAL A 12 -20.52 -0.33 -31.01
CA VAL A 12 -20.86 -0.79 -32.36
C VAL A 12 -22.29 -0.38 -32.70
N ARG A 13 -22.59 -0.17 -33.98
CA ARG A 13 -23.98 0.06 -34.41
C ARG A 13 -24.80 -1.22 -34.26
N ILE A 14 -26.09 -1.08 -33.97
CA ILE A 14 -26.97 -2.22 -33.69
C ILE A 14 -27.00 -3.20 -34.88
N ALA A 15 -27.13 -2.67 -36.10
CA ALA A 15 -27.13 -3.47 -37.33
C ALA A 15 -25.80 -4.18 -37.62
N GLU A 16 -24.68 -3.70 -37.06
CA GLU A 16 -23.33 -4.23 -37.30
C GLU A 16 -22.89 -5.18 -36.18
N MET A 17 -23.67 -5.32 -35.10
CA MET A 17 -23.32 -6.14 -33.94
C MET A 17 -23.21 -7.62 -34.29
N GLU A 18 -24.12 -8.14 -35.11
CA GLU A 18 -24.12 -9.54 -35.54
C GLU A 18 -22.86 -9.90 -36.34
N ALA A 19 -22.36 -8.96 -37.15
CA ALA A 19 -21.11 -9.13 -37.90
C ALA A 19 -19.87 -8.86 -37.03
N HIS A 20 -19.98 -8.01 -36.01
CA HIS A 20 -18.87 -7.68 -35.10
C HIS A 20 -18.52 -8.84 -34.16
N VAL A 21 -19.51 -9.51 -33.56
CA VAL A 21 -19.33 -10.63 -32.62
C VAL A 21 -18.33 -11.68 -33.11
N PRO A 22 -18.43 -12.21 -34.35
CA PRO A 22 -17.50 -13.25 -34.80
C PRO A 22 -16.08 -12.76 -35.07
N MET A 23 -15.89 -11.46 -35.35
CA MET A 23 -14.60 -10.85 -35.70
C MET A 23 -13.98 -10.03 -34.56
N CYS A 24 -14.64 -9.96 -33.39
CA CYS A 24 -14.17 -9.15 -32.28
C CYS A 24 -12.82 -9.67 -31.78
N PRO A 25 -11.75 -8.84 -31.74
CA PRO A 25 -10.45 -9.26 -31.22
C PRO A 25 -10.53 -9.76 -29.77
N SER A 26 -11.38 -9.13 -28.96
CA SER A 26 -11.60 -9.47 -27.55
C SER A 26 -12.34 -10.79 -27.35
N ARG A 27 -12.96 -11.38 -28.39
CA ARG A 27 -13.55 -12.73 -28.31
C ARG A 27 -12.46 -13.80 -28.12
N LYS A 28 -11.29 -13.60 -28.73
CA LYS A 28 -10.20 -14.58 -28.74
C LYS A 28 -9.59 -14.82 -27.35
N MET A 29 -9.71 -13.86 -26.42
CA MET A 29 -9.20 -14.03 -25.05
C MET A 29 -10.08 -14.96 -24.21
N GLU A 30 -11.39 -14.96 -24.47
CA GLU A 30 -12.36 -15.78 -23.75
C GLU A 30 -12.46 -17.21 -24.34
N GLU A 31 -12.11 -17.35 -25.63
CA GLU A 31 -12.03 -18.64 -26.33
C GLU A 31 -10.70 -19.39 -26.12
N LEU A 32 -9.80 -18.90 -25.25
CA LEU A 32 -8.70 -19.72 -24.75
C LEU A 32 -9.30 -20.88 -23.95
N GLY A 33 -9.53 -21.98 -24.67
CA GLY A 33 -10.24 -23.14 -24.16
C GLY A 33 -9.63 -23.62 -22.86
N VAL A 34 -10.50 -24.11 -21.98
CA VAL A 34 -10.16 -24.68 -20.67
C VAL A 34 -9.04 -25.73 -20.70
N ASP A 35 -8.76 -26.31 -21.88
CA ASP A 35 -7.67 -27.25 -22.16
C ASP A 35 -6.27 -26.62 -22.27
N GLN A 36 -6.16 -25.30 -22.45
CA GLN A 36 -4.87 -24.57 -22.46
C GLN A 36 -4.51 -23.97 -21.09
N LEU A 37 -5.44 -24.04 -20.12
CA LEU A 37 -5.13 -23.66 -18.74
C LEU A 37 -4.29 -24.78 -18.11
N PRO A 38 -3.26 -24.44 -17.31
CA PRO A 38 -2.54 -25.43 -16.55
C PRO A 38 -3.55 -26.24 -15.72
N ARG A 39 -3.43 -27.57 -15.77
CA ARG A 39 -4.26 -28.48 -14.99
C ARG A 39 -4.26 -28.04 -13.53
N ALA A 40 -5.45 -27.83 -12.99
CA ALA A 40 -5.60 -27.47 -11.58
C ALA A 40 -4.76 -28.44 -10.71
N PRO A 41 -4.05 -27.92 -9.70
CA PRO A 41 -3.27 -28.77 -8.80
C PRO A 41 -4.16 -29.87 -8.23
N ASP A 42 -3.60 -31.08 -8.08
CA ASP A 42 -4.32 -32.23 -7.55
C ASP A 42 -4.90 -31.87 -6.17
N PRO A 43 -6.24 -31.97 -5.98
CA PRO A 43 -6.87 -31.63 -4.70
C PRO A 43 -6.36 -32.50 -3.54
N SER A 44 -5.71 -33.62 -3.84
CA SER A 44 -5.09 -34.54 -2.86
C SER A 44 -3.73 -34.03 -2.37
N LYS A 45 -3.07 -33.15 -3.14
CA LYS A 45 -1.75 -32.61 -2.82
C LYS A 45 -1.93 -31.36 -1.97
N LYS A 46 -2.03 -31.54 -0.65
CA LYS A 46 -1.98 -30.43 0.30
C LYS A 46 -0.59 -29.81 0.24
N GLU A 47 -0.48 -28.63 -0.34
CA GLU A 47 0.70 -27.78 -0.15
C GLU A 47 0.71 -27.35 1.32
N THR A 48 1.57 -27.97 2.13
CA THR A 48 1.83 -27.50 3.47
C THR A 48 2.75 -26.30 3.35
N SER A 49 2.24 -25.09 3.59
CA SER A 49 3.09 -23.92 3.73
C SER A 49 3.95 -24.10 4.98
N ASP A 50 5.27 -24.12 4.83
CA ASP A 50 6.22 -24.21 5.97
C ASP A 50 6.21 -22.94 6.84
N THR A 51 5.51 -21.89 6.41
CA THR A 51 5.29 -20.68 7.18
C THR A 51 4.04 -20.85 8.05
N PRO A 52 4.19 -20.89 9.38
CA PRO A 52 3.05 -20.91 10.27
C PRO A 52 2.38 -19.54 10.24
N TRP A 53 1.39 -19.39 9.37
CA TRP A 53 0.58 -18.19 9.27
C TRP A 53 -0.28 -17.95 10.52
N ASP A 54 -0.52 -18.99 11.32
CA ASP A 54 -1.33 -18.96 12.54
C ASP A 54 -0.50 -18.75 13.83
N ASP A 55 0.83 -18.77 13.75
CA ASP A 55 1.70 -18.50 14.91
C ASP A 55 1.83 -16.97 15.09
N GLU A 56 0.75 -16.32 15.48
CA GLU A 56 0.79 -14.91 15.85
C GLU A 56 1.62 -14.74 17.14
N PRO A 57 2.69 -13.92 17.13
CA PRO A 57 3.43 -13.62 18.34
C PRO A 57 2.54 -12.82 19.31
N ASP A 58 2.71 -13.02 20.61
CA ASP A 58 2.02 -12.25 21.64
C ASP A 58 2.49 -10.78 21.58
N VAL A 59 1.74 -9.95 20.86
CA VAL A 59 1.99 -8.52 20.71
C VAL A 59 0.96 -7.72 21.50
N PRO A 60 1.37 -6.63 22.18
CA PRO A 60 0.44 -5.80 22.92
C PRO A 60 -0.57 -5.13 21.98
N THR A 61 -1.77 -4.88 22.49
CA THR A 61 -2.80 -4.16 21.73
C THR A 61 -2.28 -2.80 21.27
N TYR A 62 -2.36 -2.55 19.97
CA TYR A 62 -1.98 -1.28 19.37
C TYR A 62 -2.82 -0.14 19.94
N ASN A 63 -2.15 0.89 20.48
CA ASN A 63 -2.79 2.12 20.93
C ASN A 63 -2.44 3.28 19.98
N PRO A 64 -3.37 3.71 19.12
CA PRO A 64 -3.11 4.77 18.15
C PRO A 64 -2.80 6.12 18.82
N ALA A 65 -3.34 6.38 20.01
CA ALA A 65 -3.08 7.63 20.71
C ALA A 65 -1.62 7.73 21.18
N LEU A 66 -1.06 6.62 21.69
CA LEU A 66 0.35 6.55 22.07
C LEU A 66 1.25 6.63 20.84
N TYR A 67 0.92 5.89 19.79
CA TYR A 67 1.69 5.92 18.54
C TYR A 67 1.76 7.33 17.96
N CYS A 68 0.63 8.03 17.86
CA CYS A 68 0.58 9.39 17.34
C CYS A 68 1.33 10.40 18.22
N ALA A 69 1.46 10.16 19.52
CA ALA A 69 2.23 11.04 20.41
C ALA A 69 3.74 10.94 20.18
N VAL A 70 4.24 9.72 19.90
CA VAL A 70 5.68 9.43 19.73
C VAL A 70 6.16 9.67 18.30
N ASN A 71 5.28 9.58 17.31
CA ASN A 71 5.63 9.72 15.89
C ASN A 71 5.28 11.11 15.33
N PRO A 72 5.89 11.54 14.21
CA PRO A 72 5.61 12.84 13.56
C PRO A 72 4.25 12.86 12.83
N VAL A 73 3.18 12.50 13.53
CA VAL A 73 1.79 12.48 13.06
C VAL A 73 1.08 13.74 13.53
N VAL A 74 0.43 14.46 12.62
CA VAL A 74 -0.35 15.66 12.94
C VAL A 74 -1.64 15.28 13.66
N ARG A 75 -1.91 15.93 14.81
CA ARG A 75 -3.06 15.66 15.67
C ARG A 75 -3.97 16.88 15.78
N THR A 76 -5.26 16.64 15.99
CA THR A 76 -6.27 17.69 16.18
C THR A 76 -7.01 17.47 17.49
N LEU A 77 -7.19 18.53 18.28
CA LEU A 77 -7.96 18.50 19.52
C LEU A 77 -9.40 18.96 19.25
N TYR A 78 -10.36 18.07 19.45
CA TYR A 78 -11.79 18.32 19.26
C TYR A 78 -12.47 18.68 20.58
N GLY A 79 -13.54 19.49 20.53
CA GLY A 79 -14.39 19.80 21.69
C GLY A 79 -13.76 20.69 22.78
N ALA A 80 -12.48 21.04 22.68
CA ALA A 80 -11.78 21.85 23.67
C ALA A 80 -12.08 23.35 23.54
N THR A 81 -11.87 24.09 24.62
CA THR A 81 -11.98 25.56 24.67
C THR A 81 -10.92 26.25 23.82
N ALA A 82 -11.08 27.55 23.56
CA ALA A 82 -10.11 28.31 22.77
C ALA A 82 -8.69 28.33 23.42
N SER A 83 -8.63 28.37 24.75
CA SER A 83 -7.37 28.36 25.51
C SER A 83 -6.65 27.03 25.37
N GLU A 84 -7.36 25.92 25.59
CA GLU A 84 -6.82 24.56 25.47
C GLU A 84 -6.33 24.26 24.05
N ARG A 85 -7.09 24.68 23.02
CA ARG A 85 -6.63 24.55 21.62
C ARG A 85 -5.36 25.35 21.35
N ARG A 86 -5.20 26.54 21.95
CA ARG A 86 -3.98 27.35 21.80
C ARG A 86 -2.80 26.64 22.45
N GLN A 87 -2.96 26.16 23.68
CA GLN A 87 -1.94 25.41 24.41
C GLN A 87 -1.54 24.13 23.65
N PHE A 88 -2.51 23.38 23.14
CA PHE A 88 -2.26 22.18 22.35
C PHE A 88 -1.43 22.47 21.09
N ARG A 89 -1.76 23.52 20.33
CA ARG A 89 -0.98 23.91 19.15
C ARG A 89 0.46 24.31 19.51
N GLU A 90 0.66 24.93 20.67
CA GLU A 90 1.99 25.31 21.12
C GLU A 90 2.84 24.09 21.51
N GLN A 91 2.25 23.14 22.24
CA GLN A 91 2.88 21.86 22.55
C GLN A 91 3.23 21.07 21.28
N GLU A 92 2.29 20.96 20.33
CA GLU A 92 2.54 20.29 19.06
C GLU A 92 3.64 21.00 18.25
N ARG A 93 3.70 22.33 18.22
CA ARG A 93 4.82 23.05 17.56
C ARG A 93 6.17 22.73 18.21
N ALA A 94 6.24 22.67 19.54
CA ALA A 94 7.47 22.27 20.24
C ALA A 94 7.87 20.83 19.90
N ARG A 95 6.89 19.91 19.89
CA ARG A 95 7.08 18.50 19.53
C ARG A 95 7.64 18.34 18.11
N PHE A 96 7.07 19.03 17.12
CA PHE A 96 7.55 18.97 15.75
C PHE A 96 8.93 19.61 15.55
N ARG A 97 9.29 20.64 16.33
CA ARG A 97 10.67 21.16 16.33
C ARG A 97 11.66 20.12 16.82
N ALA A 98 11.36 19.45 17.93
CA ALA A 98 12.20 18.39 18.47
C ALA A 98 12.39 17.22 17.47
N PHE A 99 11.34 16.81 16.76
CA PHE A 99 11.48 15.81 15.69
C PHE A 99 12.39 16.28 14.55
N ARG A 100 12.29 17.54 14.16
CA ARG A 100 13.13 18.09 13.10
C ARG A 100 14.60 18.05 13.51
N GLU A 101 14.90 18.52 14.72
CA GLU A 101 16.24 18.48 15.30
C GLU A 101 16.79 17.04 15.42
N ALA A 102 15.96 16.10 15.87
CA ALA A 102 16.33 14.68 15.95
C ALA A 102 16.60 14.06 14.57
N SER A 103 15.83 14.44 13.54
CA SER A 103 16.06 13.97 12.17
C SER A 103 17.34 14.55 11.56
N GLU A 104 17.64 15.82 11.87
CA GLU A 104 18.85 16.50 11.43
C GLU A 104 20.10 15.91 12.11
N SER A 105 20.03 15.59 13.40
CA SER A 105 21.14 14.95 14.13
C SER A 105 21.40 13.52 13.66
N ALA A 106 20.35 12.72 13.43
CA ALA A 106 20.47 11.37 12.87
C ALA A 106 21.17 11.41 11.50
N ARG A 107 20.76 12.31 10.61
CA ARG A 107 21.35 12.48 9.28
C ARG A 107 22.83 12.92 9.34
N SER A 108 23.19 13.75 10.32
CA SER A 108 24.58 14.17 10.53
C SER A 108 25.49 13.00 10.92
N LEU A 109 25.02 12.11 11.80
CA LEU A 109 25.77 10.92 12.24
C LEU A 109 26.01 9.93 11.09
N GLU A 110 25.02 9.73 10.22
CA GLU A 110 25.14 8.89 9.03
C GLU A 110 26.20 9.43 8.04
N ASN A 111 26.25 10.75 7.87
CA ASN A 111 27.25 11.41 7.02
C ASN A 111 28.67 11.30 7.61
N THR A 112 28.82 11.32 8.94
CA THR A 112 30.14 11.12 9.56
C THR A 112 30.63 9.68 9.47
N ASN A 113 29.75 8.69 9.60
CA ASN A 113 30.12 7.28 9.49
C ASN A 113 30.52 6.88 8.06
N SER A 114 29.88 7.48 7.05
CA SER A 114 30.24 7.26 5.64
C SER A 114 31.59 7.90 5.25
N HIS A 115 31.97 9.02 5.86
CA HIS A 115 33.30 9.62 5.64
C HIS A 115 34.42 8.86 6.37
N ALA A 116 34.18 8.34 7.58
CA ALA A 116 35.18 7.57 8.34
C ALA A 116 35.50 6.20 7.71
N ALA A 117 34.56 5.59 6.98
CA ALA A 117 34.78 4.35 6.25
C ALA A 117 35.69 4.51 5.01
N ALA A 118 35.86 5.73 4.50
CA ALA A 118 36.64 6.00 3.29
C ALA A 118 38.13 6.30 3.54
N THR A 119 38.60 6.34 4.78
CA THR A 119 39.97 6.74 5.14
C THR A 119 40.86 5.59 5.62
N ASN A 120 40.43 4.33 5.46
CA ASN A 120 41.20 3.14 5.86
C ASN A 120 41.49 2.23 4.64
N GLU A 121 42.07 2.79 3.58
CA GLU A 121 42.71 2.03 2.49
C GLU A 121 43.97 2.79 2.05
N ASP A 122 45.07 2.65 2.81
CA ASP A 122 46.45 2.94 2.37
C ASP A 122 47.43 2.05 3.17
#